data_AF-A0AAW1YL38-F1
#
_entry.id   AF-A0AAW1YL38-F1
#
_cell.length_a   1.000
_cell.length_b   1.000
_cell.length_c   1.000
_cell.angle_alpha   90.00
_cell.angle_beta   90.00
_cell.angle_gamma   90.00
#
_symmetry.space_group_name_H-M   'P 1'
#
loop_
_entity.id
_entity.type
_entity.pdbx_description
1 polymer ?
#
loop_
_entity_poly.entity_id
_entity_poly.type
_entity_poly.pdbx_seq_one_letter_code
_entity_poly.pdbx_strand_id
1 'polypeptide(L)' 'MYDEKQVERLMIVGLWCAHPYEHERPSIRQAIQYLNFDAKLPNLPAKIPSRVYHESTPSSVSPYEPLSPTSLQEGR' A
#
# COMPACT_ATOMS: atom_id res chain seq x y z
N MET A 1 21.52 -9.47 -16.57
CA MET A 1 21.53 -8.00 -16.43
C MET A 1 20.17 -7.51 -16.91
N TYR A 2 19.50 -6.64 -16.17
CA TYR A 2 18.22 -6.07 -16.60
C TYR A 2 18.48 -4.84 -17.47
N ASP A 3 17.67 -4.62 -18.50
CA ASP A 3 17.75 -3.38 -19.28
C ASP A 3 17.13 -2.20 -18.53
N GLU A 4 17.47 -0.99 -18.95
CA GLU A 4 16.98 0.26 -18.34
C GLU A 4 15.46 0.34 -18.30
N LYS A 5 14.78 -0.13 -19.35
CA LYS A 5 13.31 -0.10 -19.45
C LYS A 5 12.66 -1.07 -18.47
N GLN A 6 13.26 -2.24 -18.24
CA GLN A 6 12.81 -3.20 -17.23
C GLN A 6 12.94 -2.60 -15.83
N VAL A 7 14.05 -1.93 -15.53
CA VAL A 7 14.26 -1.27 -14.24
C VAL A 7 13.29 -0.11 -14.05
N GLU A 8 13.15 0.78 -15.04
CA GLU A 8 12.20 1.90 -15.00
C GLU A 8 10.77 1.43 -14.75
N ARG A 9 10.33 0.41 -15.51
CA ARG A 9 8.99 -0.18 -15.38
C ARG A 9 8.78 -0.82 -14.03
N LEU A 10 9.77 -1.52 -13.49
CA LEU A 10 9.72 -2.08 -12.14
C LEU A 10 9.54 -0.97 -11.10
N MET A 11 10.27 0.14 -11.22
CA MET A 11 10.19 1.26 -10.28
C MET A 11 8.82 1.95 -10.32
N ILE A 12 8.26 2.18 -11.51
CA ILE A 12 6.93 2.79 -11.68
C ILE A 12 5.85 1.87 -11.11
N VAL A 13 5.87 0.59 -11.45
CA VAL A 13 4.87 -0.38 -10.95
C VAL A 13 5.01 -0.56 -9.43
N GLY A 14 6.23 -0.65 -8.91
CA GLY A 14 6.50 -0.75 -7.47
C GLY A 14 5.95 0.46 -6.70
N LEU A 15 6.17 1.67 -7.22
CA LEU A 15 5.62 2.89 -6.64
C LEU A 15 4.09 2.93 -6.68
N TRP A 16 3.48 2.48 -7.78
CA TRP A 16 2.03 2.38 -7.90
C TRP A 16 1.43 1.36 -6.92
N CYS A 17 2.07 0.21 -6.73
CA CYS A 17 1.71 -0.78 -5.72
C CYS A 17 1.79 -0.22 -4.28
N ALA A 18 2.73 0.70 -4.02
CA ALA A 18 2.94 1.32 -2.71
C ALA A 18 1.97 2.48 -2.41
N HIS A 19 0.93 2.70 -3.22
CA HIS A 19 0.01 3.81 -3.04
C HIS A 19 -0.64 3.81 -1.63
N PRO A 20 -0.77 4.97 -0.96
CA PRO A 20 -1.31 5.03 0.40
C PRO A 20 -2.79 4.61 0.51
N TYR A 21 -3.55 4.80 -0.58
CA TYR A 21 -4.94 4.43 -0.72
C TYR A 21 -5.07 3.11 -1.48
N GLU A 22 -5.76 2.13 -0.88
CA GLU A 22 -5.87 0.76 -1.39
C GLU A 22 -6.54 0.68 -2.77
N HIS A 23 -7.60 1.46 -2.98
CA HIS A 23 -8.37 1.47 -4.23
C HIS A 23 -7.60 2.04 -5.43
N GLU A 24 -6.51 2.75 -5.18
CA GLU A 24 -5.62 3.30 -6.21
C GLU A 24 -4.47 2.33 -6.55
N ARG A 25 -4.26 1.29 -5.75
CA ARG A 25 -3.24 0.27 -6.04
C ARG A 25 -3.72 -0.62 -7.19
N PRO A 26 -2.82 -1.04 -8.10
CA PRO A 26 -3.18 -2.01 -9.11
C PRO A 26 -3.44 -3.38 -8.47
N SER A 27 -4.34 -4.16 -9.07
CA SER A 27 -4.42 -5.59 -8.78
C SER A 27 -3.11 -6.29 -9.17
N ILE A 28 -2.80 -7.43 -8.54
CA ILE A 28 -1.61 -8.22 -8.92
C ILE A 28 -1.60 -8.61 -10.40
N ARG A 29 -2.78 -8.88 -10.97
CA ARG A 29 -2.93 -9.20 -12.40
C ARG A 29 -2.56 -8.02 -13.29
N GLN A 30 -2.98 -6.81 -12.93
CA GLN A 30 -2.55 -5.60 -13.63
C GLN A 30 -1.04 -5.43 -13.48
N ALA A 31 -0.50 -5.46 -12.26
CA ALA A 31 0.94 -5.31 -12.04
C ALA A 31 1.78 -6.24 -12.93
N ILE A 32 1.39 -7.51 -13.06
CA ILE A 32 2.06 -8.48 -13.96
C ILE A 32 1.96 -8.06 -15.43
N GLN A 33 0.80 -7.63 -15.92
CA GLN A 33 0.65 -7.14 -17.31
C GLN A 33 1.55 -5.93 -17.58
N TYR A 34 1.66 -5.02 -16.61
CA TYR A 34 2.57 -3.89 -16.73
C TYR A 34 4.02 -4.34 -16.68
N LEU A 35 4.42 -5.30 -15.84
CA LEU A 35 5.79 -5.79 -15.80
C LEU A 35 6.20 -6.56 -17.07
N ASN A 36 5.26 -7.26 -17.70
CA ASN A 36 5.48 -8.03 -18.94
C ASN A 36 5.45 -7.18 -20.22
N PHE A 37 5.29 -5.86 -20.12
CA PHE A 37 5.13 -4.95 -21.26
C PHE A 37 3.83 -5.15 -22.07
N ASP A 38 2.88 -5.91 -21.54
CA ASP A 38 1.55 -6.14 -22.15
C ASP A 38 0.62 -4.91 -22.01
N ALA A 39 1.01 -3.94 -21.18
CA ALA A 39 0.32 -2.67 -20.98
C ALA A 39 1.27 -1.47 -21.06
N LYS A 40 0.73 -0.32 -21.50
CA LYS A 40 1.42 0.98 -21.45
C LYS A 40 1.62 1.39 -20.00
N LEU A 41 2.75 2.02 -19.67
CA LEU A 41 3.03 2.48 -18.30
C LEU A 41 1.96 3.46 -17.79
N PRO A 42 1.62 3.40 -16.49
CA PRO A 42 0.68 4.35 -15.91
C PRO A 42 1.38 5.71 -15.80
N ASN A 43 0.62 6.79 -16.00
CA ASN A 43 1.12 8.13 -15.69
C ASN A 43 1.00 8.35 -14.18
N LEU A 44 2.09 8.11 -13.46
CA LEU A 44 2.14 8.35 -12.03
C LEU A 44 2.41 9.84 -11.74
N PRO A 45 1.69 10.47 -10.80
CA PRO A 45 2.00 11.82 -10.38
C PRO A 45 3.42 11.88 -9.78
N ALA A 46 4.18 12.93 -10.11
CA ALA A 46 5.55 13.11 -9.61
C ALA A 46 5.63 13.31 -8.08
N LYS A 47 4.51 13.73 -7.46
CA LYS A 47 4.37 13.84 -6.01
C LYS A 47 3.49 12.70 -5.51
N ILE A 48 4.04 11.88 -4.62
CA ILE A 48 3.25 10.88 -3.89
C ILE A 48 2.26 11.64 -3.00
N PRO A 49 0.96 11.31 -3.02
CA PRO A 49 0.02 11.91 -2.11
C PRO A 49 0.44 11.61 -0.67
N SER A 50 0.60 12.66 0.14
CA SER A 50 0.84 12.49 1.58
C SER A 50 -0.35 11.74 2.16
N ARG A 51 -0.12 10.62 2.82
CA ARG A 51 -1.16 9.98 3.61
C ARG A 51 -1.50 10.95 4.74
N VAL A 52 -2.61 11.66 4.59
CA VAL A 52 -3.22 12.35 5.72
C VAL A 52 -3.73 11.23 6.60
N TYR A 53 -2.91 10.79 7.54
CA TYR A 53 -3.46 10.12 8.71
C TYR A 53 -4.42 11.16 9.28
N HIS A 54 -5.72 10.90 9.17
CA HIS A 54 -6.62 11.51 10.12
C HIS A 54 -6.04 11.08 11.48
N GLU A 55 -5.35 12.01 12.14
CA GLU A 55 -5.14 11.92 13.57
C GLU A 55 -6.56 11.77 14.11
N SER A 56 -6.94 10.54 14.41
CA SER A 56 -8.01 10.28 15.34
C SER A 56 -7.56 11.00 16.59
N THR A 57 -7.96 12.27 16.74
CA THR A 57 -7.87 12.99 17.99
C THR A 57 -8.39 12.00 19.02
N PRO A 58 -7.58 11.51 19.98
CA PRO A 58 -8.10 10.63 20.98
C PRO A 58 -9.15 11.43 21.72
N SER A 59 -10.42 11.14 21.46
CA SER A 59 -11.52 11.70 22.21
C SER A 59 -11.33 11.22 23.63
N SER A 60 -10.77 12.09 24.47
CA SER A 60 -10.78 12.04 25.93
C SER A 60 -10.76 10.61 26.50
N VAL A 61 -9.57 10.01 26.61
CA VAL A 61 -9.40 8.80 27.44
C VAL A 61 -9.77 9.14 28.88
N SER A 62 -10.90 8.60 29.34
CA SER A 62 -11.23 8.51 30.77
C SER A 62 -10.19 7.58 31.44
N PRO A 63 -9.55 7.93 32.57
CA PRO A 63 -8.38 7.22 33.09
C PRO A 63 -8.55 5.78 33.60
N TYR A 64 -9.72 5.14 33.45
CA TYR A 64 -9.94 3.82 34.03
C TYR A 64 -10.75 2.90 33.09
N GLU A 65 -10.05 1.97 32.44
CA GLU A 65 -10.61 0.68 32.03
C GLU A 65 -9.45 -0.35 31.96
N PRO A 66 -9.37 -1.31 32.89
CA PRO A 66 -8.32 -2.32 32.90
C PRO A 66 -8.43 -3.23 31.67
N LEU A 67 -7.34 -3.32 30.91
CA LEU A 67 -7.19 -4.27 29.81
C LEU A 67 -7.46 -5.71 30.30
N SER A 68 -8.60 -6.26 29.93
CA SER A 68 -8.88 -7.69 30.05
C SER A 68 -8.14 -8.42 28.91
N PRO A 69 -7.20 -9.35 29.19
CA PRO A 69 -6.56 -10.12 28.14
C PRO A 69 -7.57 -11.16 27.63
N THR A 70 -8.07 -10.98 26.40
CA THR A 70 -8.80 -12.05 25.72
C THR A 70 -7.79 -13.11 25.29
N SER A 71 -7.91 -14.29 25.92
CA SER A 71 -7.09 -15.47 25.71
C SER A 71 -6.96 -15.84 24.22
N LEU A 72 -5.73 -16.10 23.77
CA LEU A 72 -5.47 -16.88 22.58
C LEU A 72 -5.99 -18.30 22.82
N GLN A 73 -7.04 -18.71 22.09
CA GLN A 73 -7.34 -20.13 21.94
C GLN A 73 -6.51 -20.63 20.77
N GLU A 74 -5.36 -21.23 21.07
CA GLU A 74 -4.60 -22.05 20.13
C GLU A 74 -5.47 -23.27 19.75
N GLY A 75 -5.89 -23.33 18.49
CA GLY A 75 -6.60 -24.47 17.93
C GLY A 75 -5.63 -25.61 17.61
N ARG A 76 -5.89 -26.77 18.21
CA ARG A 76 -5.20 -28.05 18.02
C ARG A 76 -5.46 -28.67 16.64
#